data_AF-A0A143QBV9-F1
#
_entry.id   AF-A0A143QBV9-F1
#
_cell.length_a   1.000
_cell.length_b   1.000
_cell.length_c   1.000
_cell.angle_alpha   90.00
_cell.angle_beta   90.00
_cell.angle_gamma   90.00
#
_symmetry.space_group_name_H-M   'P 1'
#
loop_
_entity.id
_entity.type
_entity.pdbx_description
1 polymer ?
#
loop_
_entity_poly.entity_id
_entity_poly.type
_entity_poly.pdbx_seq_one_letter_code
_entity_poly.pdbx_strand_id
1 'polypeptide(L)'
;MLVVGTSARSSGTYIDLLPGWPTAVYFGLFSAWAGAMPLIVLIVSVEELRHGQLSVPVMASFGLFVSLAVWGLEEAASILAMGLLSAVSRAREFVELRVELNEASYSYLLILATVCAALPVVQRAVETLGVDYWSRSCRRLRPMWADLIVSCPEVVLGQPSQRISPRARAHRMCIEVRDSISLLGRHLDADVSAASAAVALADAAHRRSRGCPARAFTRLPLASSGDLKSELGILAELSKDWPPSSKPSRVSEKAR
;
A
#
# COMPACT_ATOMS: atom_id res chain seq x y z
N MET A 1 -7.56 -25.48 30.81
CA MET A 1 -6.15 -25.56 30.35
C MET A 1 -5.19 -25.81 31.50
N LEU A 2 -4.91 -24.83 32.37
CA LEU A 2 -3.90 -24.95 33.44
C LEU A 2 -4.15 -26.11 34.42
N VAL A 3 -5.39 -26.31 34.87
CA VAL A 3 -5.76 -27.40 35.80
C VAL A 3 -5.67 -28.77 35.13
N VAL A 4 -6.16 -28.87 33.89
CA VAL A 4 -6.22 -30.12 33.10
C VAL A 4 -4.82 -30.62 32.73
N GLY A 5 -3.87 -29.72 32.49
CA GLY A 5 -2.47 -30.07 32.21
C GLY A 5 -1.61 -30.35 33.45
N THR A 6 -2.17 -30.43 34.65
CA THR A 6 -1.38 -30.65 35.88
C THR A 6 -0.75 -32.04 35.91
N SER A 7 -1.44 -33.07 35.40
CA SER A 7 -0.91 -34.44 35.33
C SER A 7 0.31 -34.53 34.40
N ALA A 8 0.21 -33.96 33.20
CA ALA A 8 1.30 -33.93 32.22
C ALA A 8 2.54 -33.18 32.76
N ARG A 9 2.32 -32.05 33.45
CA ARG A 9 3.40 -31.30 34.11
C ARG A 9 4.09 -32.11 35.21
N SER A 10 3.32 -32.87 36.01
CA SER A 10 3.88 -33.71 37.07
C SER A 10 4.68 -34.91 36.55
N SER A 11 4.39 -35.38 35.33
CA SER A 11 5.11 -36.48 34.68
C SER A 11 6.28 -36.01 33.79
N GLY A 12 6.50 -34.70 33.67
CA GLY A 12 7.53 -34.14 32.78
C GLY A 12 7.32 -34.47 31.30
N THR A 13 6.07 -34.74 30.90
CA THR A 13 5.71 -35.14 29.54
C THR A 13 4.80 -34.10 28.90
N TYR A 14 4.81 -34.01 27.57
CA TYR A 14 3.85 -33.18 26.85
C TYR A 14 2.43 -33.79 26.94
N ILE A 15 1.41 -32.92 26.91
CA ILE A 15 0.01 -33.29 27.13
C ILE A 15 -0.60 -34.04 25.94
N ASP A 16 -0.07 -33.84 24.74
CA ASP A 16 -0.37 -34.56 23.50
C ASP A 16 0.01 -36.05 23.55
N LEU A 17 0.98 -36.42 24.38
CA LEU A 17 1.43 -37.80 24.56
C LEU A 17 0.77 -38.52 25.75
N LEU A 18 0.03 -37.80 26.59
CA LEU A 18 -0.59 -38.38 27.78
C LEU A 18 -1.95 -39.00 27.43
N PRO A 19 -2.17 -40.31 27.69
CA PRO A 19 -3.48 -40.91 27.51
C PRO A 19 -4.48 -40.44 28.58
N GLY A 20 -5.77 -40.48 28.25
CA GLY A 20 -6.87 -40.20 29.18
C GLY A 20 -7.72 -38.99 28.84
N TRP A 21 -8.84 -38.87 29.58
CA TRP A 21 -9.84 -37.81 29.40
C TRP A 21 -9.32 -36.36 29.55
N PRO A 22 -8.28 -36.04 30.37
CA PRO A 22 -7.77 -34.67 30.45
C PRO A 22 -7.26 -34.16 29.10
N THR A 23 -6.59 -35.01 28.33
CA THR A 23 -6.07 -34.70 26.99
C THR A 23 -7.20 -34.34 26.02
N ALA A 24 -8.29 -35.12 26.02
CA ALA A 24 -9.47 -34.83 25.22
C ALA A 24 -10.13 -33.49 25.59
N VAL A 25 -10.25 -33.18 26.88
CA VAL A 25 -10.83 -31.90 27.34
C VAL A 25 -9.93 -30.72 26.97
N TYR A 26 -8.60 -30.88 27.11
CA TYR A 26 -7.63 -29.86 26.72
C TYR A 26 -7.74 -29.55 25.23
N PHE A 27 -7.61 -30.55 24.36
CA PHE A 27 -7.67 -30.32 22.92
C PHE A 27 -9.06 -29.92 22.44
N GLY A 28 -10.13 -30.40 23.09
CA GLY A 28 -11.51 -29.97 22.82
C GLY A 28 -11.72 -28.47 23.00
N LEU A 29 -11.32 -27.93 24.15
CA LEU A 29 -11.44 -26.50 24.43
C LEU A 29 -10.49 -25.66 23.55
N PHE A 30 -9.27 -26.15 23.29
CA PHE A 30 -8.30 -25.46 22.44
C PHE A 30 -8.80 -25.37 20.99
N SER A 31 -9.23 -26.50 20.41
CA SER A 31 -9.77 -26.56 19.05
C SER A 31 -11.07 -25.78 18.89
N ALA A 32 -11.93 -25.74 19.91
CA ALA A 32 -13.14 -24.91 19.87
C ALA A 32 -12.79 -23.42 19.74
N TRP A 33 -11.85 -22.93 20.55
CA TRP A 33 -11.36 -21.56 20.45
C TRP A 33 -10.63 -21.30 19.12
N ALA A 34 -9.69 -22.17 18.76
CA ALA A 34 -8.88 -22.04 17.56
C ALA A 34 -9.71 -22.13 16.27
N GLY A 35 -10.80 -22.90 16.26
CA GLY A 35 -11.72 -23.03 15.13
C GLY A 35 -12.76 -21.92 15.04
N ALA A 36 -13.14 -21.29 16.16
CA ALA A 36 -14.14 -20.22 16.15
C ALA A 36 -13.67 -18.99 15.35
N MET A 37 -12.41 -18.59 15.49
CA MET A 37 -11.84 -17.43 14.77
C MET A 37 -11.84 -17.60 13.24
N PRO A 38 -11.26 -18.67 12.67
CA PRO A 38 -11.32 -18.89 11.23
C PRO A 38 -12.76 -19.11 10.75
N LEU A 39 -13.65 -19.71 11.55
CA LEU A 39 -15.07 -19.82 11.19
C LEU A 39 -15.71 -18.45 10.96
N ILE A 40 -15.50 -17.49 11.88
CA ILE A 40 -16.04 -16.13 11.75
C ILE A 40 -15.45 -15.46 10.50
N VAL A 41 -14.14 -15.53 10.31
CA VAL A 41 -13.46 -14.95 9.14
C VAL A 41 -14.00 -15.57 7.83
N LEU A 42 -14.23 -16.88 7.81
CA LEU A 42 -14.79 -17.58 6.66
C LEU A 42 -16.18 -17.07 6.33
N ILE A 43 -17.07 -16.97 7.34
CA ILE A 43 -18.45 -16.50 7.16
C ILE A 43 -18.45 -15.09 6.57
N VAL A 44 -17.74 -14.16 7.21
CA VAL A 44 -17.65 -12.76 6.76
C VAL A 44 -17.06 -12.67 5.34
N SER A 45 -15.98 -13.41 5.08
CA SER A 45 -15.32 -13.35 3.77
C SER A 45 -16.17 -13.92 2.64
N VAL A 46 -16.89 -15.02 2.90
CA VAL A 46 -17.82 -15.61 1.93
C VAL A 46 -19.01 -14.70 1.69
N GLU A 47 -19.53 -14.06 2.73
CA GLU A 47 -20.63 -13.11 2.62
C GLU A 47 -20.24 -11.89 1.77
N GLU A 48 -19.07 -11.30 2.02
CA GLU A 48 -18.55 -10.17 1.22
C GLU A 48 -18.32 -10.54 -0.25
N LEU A 49 -17.78 -11.74 -0.51
CA LEU A 49 -17.62 -12.24 -1.88
C LEU A 49 -18.96 -12.47 -2.59
N ARG A 50 -20.01 -12.90 -1.86
CA ARG A 50 -21.36 -13.12 -2.41
C ARG A 50 -22.07 -11.81 -2.75
N HIS A 51 -21.80 -10.72 -2.02
CA HIS A 51 -22.38 -9.42 -2.32
C HIS A 51 -21.91 -8.83 -3.65
N GLY A 52 -20.76 -9.26 -4.18
CA GLY A 52 -20.38 -9.07 -5.59
C GLY A 52 -20.06 -7.64 -6.02
N GLN A 53 -19.97 -6.68 -5.10
CA GLN A 53 -19.67 -5.27 -5.39
C GLN A 53 -18.18 -4.90 -5.26
N LEU A 54 -17.30 -5.91 -5.24
CA LEU A 54 -15.89 -5.74 -4.92
C LEU A 54 -15.03 -5.59 -6.18
N SER A 55 -14.04 -4.70 -6.12
CA SER A 55 -12.98 -4.64 -7.13
C SER A 55 -12.16 -5.93 -7.12
N VAL A 56 -11.62 -6.33 -8.29
CA VAL A 56 -10.77 -7.53 -8.46
C VAL A 56 -9.69 -7.70 -7.37
N PRO A 57 -8.89 -6.69 -7.00
CA PRO A 57 -7.87 -6.85 -5.96
C PRO A 57 -8.48 -7.11 -4.56
N VAL A 58 -9.64 -6.53 -4.27
CA VAL A 58 -10.35 -6.76 -3.01
C VAL A 58 -10.94 -8.17 -2.98
N MET A 59 -11.53 -8.60 -4.10
CA MET A 59 -12.02 -9.97 -4.28
C MET A 59 -10.89 -11.01 -4.08
N ALA A 60 -9.71 -10.78 -4.63
CA ALA A 60 -8.54 -11.63 -4.41
C ALA A 60 -8.12 -11.69 -2.93
N SER A 61 -8.20 -10.56 -2.22
CA SER A 61 -7.87 -10.49 -0.78
C SER A 61 -8.85 -11.33 0.06
N PHE A 62 -10.15 -11.23 -0.22
CA PHE A 62 -11.16 -12.07 0.43
C PHE A 62 -11.01 -13.56 0.06
N GLY A 63 -10.65 -13.88 -1.19
CA GLY A 63 -10.33 -15.25 -1.60
C GLY A 63 -9.14 -15.84 -0.82
N LEU A 64 -8.12 -15.02 -0.52
CA LEU A 64 -7.03 -15.41 0.35
C LEU A 64 -7.50 -15.65 1.80
N PHE A 65 -8.35 -14.76 2.34
CA PHE A 65 -8.92 -14.95 3.68
C PHE A 65 -9.76 -16.22 3.79
N VAL A 66 -10.57 -16.54 2.77
CA VAL A 66 -11.31 -17.81 2.70
C VAL A 66 -10.35 -18.99 2.73
N SER A 67 -9.29 -18.98 1.92
CA SER A 67 -8.30 -20.07 1.88
C SER A 67 -7.62 -20.26 3.24
N LEU A 68 -7.19 -19.17 3.88
CA LEU A 68 -6.56 -19.20 5.21
C LEU A 68 -7.53 -19.66 6.30
N ALA A 69 -8.80 -19.27 6.21
CA ALA A 69 -9.82 -19.69 7.16
C ALA A 69 -10.15 -21.18 7.02
N VAL A 70 -10.26 -21.70 5.80
CA VAL A 70 -10.45 -23.14 5.55
C VAL A 70 -9.26 -23.94 6.10
N TRP A 71 -8.03 -23.49 5.84
CA TRP A 71 -6.83 -24.09 6.45
C TRP A 71 -6.92 -24.08 7.98
N GLY A 72 -7.26 -22.94 8.58
CA GLY A 72 -7.37 -22.83 10.04
C GLY A 72 -8.43 -23.74 10.66
N LEU A 73 -9.54 -23.97 9.95
CA LEU A 73 -10.58 -24.92 10.37
C LEU A 73 -10.11 -26.38 10.27
N GLU A 74 -9.42 -26.73 9.19
CA GLU A 74 -8.81 -28.05 9.04
C GLU A 74 -7.83 -28.32 10.17
N GLU A 75 -6.94 -27.36 10.46
CA GLU A 75 -5.97 -27.45 11.55
C GLU A 75 -6.64 -27.62 12.93
N ALA A 76 -7.68 -26.84 13.22
CA ALA A 76 -8.43 -26.99 14.46
C ALA A 76 -9.08 -28.39 14.60
N ALA A 77 -9.62 -28.92 13.50
CA ALA A 77 -10.26 -30.24 13.45
C ALA A 77 -9.23 -31.38 13.57
N SER A 78 -8.08 -31.28 12.91
CA SER A 78 -7.02 -32.30 12.96
C SER A 78 -6.34 -32.34 14.34
N ILE A 79 -6.16 -31.20 15.01
CA ILE A 79 -5.71 -31.12 16.40
C ILE A 79 -6.73 -31.75 17.37
N LEU A 80 -8.02 -31.52 17.13
CA LEU A 80 -9.09 -32.16 17.92
C LEU A 80 -9.04 -33.68 17.77
N ALA A 81 -8.95 -34.16 16.53
CA ALA A 81 -8.85 -35.58 16.22
C ALA A 81 -7.62 -36.21 16.89
N MET A 82 -6.47 -35.54 16.83
CA MET A 82 -5.25 -35.98 17.52
C MET A 82 -5.48 -36.13 19.03
N GLY A 83 -6.06 -35.11 19.69
CA GLY A 83 -6.34 -35.15 21.12
C GLY A 83 -7.30 -36.25 21.54
N LEU A 84 -8.35 -36.51 20.74
CA LEU A 84 -9.31 -37.59 20.99
C LEU A 84 -8.69 -38.98 20.79
N LEU A 85 -7.88 -39.15 19.74
CA LEU A 85 -7.21 -40.42 19.44
C LEU A 85 -6.13 -40.74 20.48
N SER A 86 -5.36 -39.73 20.90
CA SER A 86 -4.38 -39.85 22.00
C SER A 86 -5.06 -40.23 23.32
N ALA A 87 -6.22 -39.63 23.63
CA ALA A 87 -6.97 -39.94 24.85
C ALA A 87 -7.41 -41.41 24.96
N VAL A 88 -7.66 -42.10 23.83
CA VAL A 88 -8.06 -43.51 23.75
C VAL A 88 -6.88 -44.42 23.37
N SER A 89 -5.66 -43.88 23.30
CA SER A 89 -4.43 -44.60 22.91
C SER A 89 -4.55 -45.30 21.54
N ARG A 90 -5.20 -44.65 20.57
CA ARG A 90 -5.38 -45.17 19.19
C ARG A 90 -4.65 -44.31 18.17
N ALA A 91 -4.42 -44.89 16.98
CA ALA A 91 -3.85 -44.21 15.81
C ALA A 91 -2.52 -43.48 16.11
N ARG A 92 -1.59 -44.21 16.73
CA ARG A 92 -0.31 -43.66 17.20
C ARG A 92 0.50 -42.97 16.09
N GLU A 93 0.54 -43.54 14.89
CA GLU A 93 1.23 -42.95 13.73
C GLU A 93 0.65 -41.58 13.35
N PHE A 94 -0.68 -41.43 13.38
CA PHE A 94 -1.34 -40.15 13.11
C PHE A 94 -1.03 -39.12 14.20
N VAL A 95 -1.03 -39.54 15.47
CA VAL A 95 -0.70 -38.65 16.60
C VAL A 95 0.75 -38.18 16.48
N GLU A 96 1.70 -39.08 16.23
CA GLU A 96 3.13 -38.74 16.06
C GLU A 96 3.35 -37.78 14.88
N LEU A 97 2.74 -38.07 13.72
CA LEU A 97 2.78 -37.19 12.54
C LEU A 97 2.24 -35.78 12.87
N ARG A 98 1.11 -35.69 13.57
CA ARG A 98 0.48 -34.40 13.90
C ARG A 98 1.27 -33.61 14.94
N VAL A 99 1.96 -34.28 15.87
CA VAL A 99 2.88 -33.61 16.80
C VAL A 99 4.03 -32.96 16.04
N GLU A 100 4.67 -33.69 15.12
CA GLU A 100 5.76 -33.17 14.28
C GLU A 100 5.29 -31.99 13.40
N LEU A 101 4.14 -32.15 12.73
CA LEU A 101 3.56 -31.10 11.90
C LEU A 101 3.16 -29.87 12.72
N ASN A 102 2.66 -30.04 13.95
CA ASN A 102 2.25 -28.92 14.79
C ASN A 102 3.47 -28.10 15.26
N GLU A 103 4.59 -28.74 15.57
CA GLU A 103 5.85 -28.07 15.92
C GLU A 103 6.40 -27.25 14.72
N ALA A 104 6.38 -27.85 13.52
CA ALA A 104 6.77 -27.16 12.29
C ALA A 104 5.83 -25.99 11.96
N SER A 105 4.51 -26.21 12.03
CA SER A 105 3.48 -25.20 11.77
C SER A 105 3.61 -23.99 12.68
N TYR A 106 3.89 -24.20 13.97
CA TYR A 106 4.14 -23.10 14.91
C TYR A 106 5.33 -22.24 14.48
N SER A 107 6.43 -22.88 14.04
CA SER A 107 7.62 -22.19 13.55
C SER A 107 7.33 -21.37 12.29
N TYR A 108 6.58 -21.92 11.34
CA TYR A 108 6.17 -21.20 10.13
C TYR A 108 5.25 -20.02 10.43
N LEU A 109 4.29 -20.20 11.34
CA LEU A 109 3.39 -19.13 11.78
C LEU A 109 4.16 -17.99 12.46
N LEU A 110 5.15 -18.31 13.30
CA LEU A 110 6.01 -17.30 13.92
C LEU A 110 6.84 -16.53 12.89
N ILE A 111 7.43 -17.22 11.91
CA ILE A 111 8.19 -16.58 10.83
C ILE A 111 7.27 -15.65 10.03
N LEU A 112 6.10 -16.13 9.63
CA LEU A 112 5.13 -15.34 8.87
C LEU A 112 4.65 -14.12 9.67
N ALA A 113 4.28 -14.32 10.94
CA ALA A 113 3.87 -13.24 11.83
C ALA A 113 4.99 -12.20 12.01
N THR A 114 6.24 -12.65 12.12
CA THR A 114 7.42 -11.76 12.21
C THR A 114 7.60 -10.95 10.93
N VAL A 115 7.48 -11.59 9.76
CA VAL A 115 7.54 -10.88 8.47
C VAL A 115 6.41 -9.86 8.36
N CYS A 116 5.18 -10.22 8.70
CA CYS A 116 4.04 -9.31 8.70
C CYS A 116 4.24 -8.13 9.67
N ALA A 117 4.73 -8.40 10.88
CA ALA A 117 5.02 -7.37 11.89
C ALA A 117 6.20 -6.46 11.47
N ALA A 118 7.12 -6.95 10.65
CA ALA A 118 8.22 -6.17 10.10
C ALA A 118 7.79 -5.24 8.94
N LEU A 119 6.66 -5.52 8.27
CA LEU A 119 6.20 -4.73 7.11
C LEU A 119 6.12 -3.21 7.39
N PRO A 120 5.51 -2.72 8.49
CA PRO A 120 5.45 -1.28 8.77
C PRO A 120 6.83 -0.66 8.98
N VAL A 121 7.76 -1.41 9.60
CA VAL A 121 9.14 -0.95 9.82
C VAL A 121 9.87 -0.83 8.48
N VAL A 122 9.72 -1.84 7.61
CA VAL A 122 10.29 -1.81 6.26
C VAL A 122 9.71 -0.67 5.44
N GLN A 123 8.39 -0.46 5.47
CA GLN A 123 7.74 0.66 4.79
C GLN A 123 8.29 2.00 5.28
N ARG A 124 8.42 2.17 6.61
CA ARG A 124 8.99 3.38 7.19
C ARG A 124 10.46 3.58 6.81
N ALA A 125 11.26 2.52 6.80
CA ALA A 125 12.65 2.57 6.36
C ALA A 125 12.75 3.01 4.88
N VAL A 126 11.94 2.43 3.99
CA VAL A 126 11.89 2.78 2.57
C VAL A 126 11.48 4.25 2.36
N GLU A 127 10.51 4.75 3.13
CA GLU A 127 10.12 6.17 3.14
C GLU A 127 11.27 7.07 3.62
N THR A 128 11.95 6.72 4.71
CA THR A 128 13.06 7.53 5.24
C THR A 128 14.26 7.57 4.30
N LEU A 129 14.51 6.48 3.58
CA LEU A 129 15.55 6.41 2.55
C LEU A 129 15.14 7.14 1.25
N GLY A 130 13.88 7.57 1.12
CA GLY A 130 13.35 8.23 -0.08
C GLY A 130 13.42 7.36 -1.33
N VAL A 131 13.43 6.04 -1.13
CA VAL A 131 13.45 5.02 -2.19
C VAL A 131 12.02 4.73 -2.68
N ASP A 132 11.01 5.18 -1.93
CA ASP A 132 9.62 5.08 -2.32
C ASP A 132 9.33 5.83 -3.63
N TYR A 133 8.37 5.29 -4.37
CA TYR A 133 7.94 5.84 -5.66
C TYR A 133 7.56 7.33 -5.55
N TRP A 134 6.89 7.74 -4.46
CA TRP A 134 6.40 9.12 -4.31
C TRP A 134 7.55 10.10 -4.08
N SER A 135 8.51 9.78 -3.21
CA SER A 135 9.69 10.63 -2.99
C SER A 135 10.55 10.77 -4.24
N ARG A 136 10.73 9.69 -5.01
CA ARG A 136 11.46 9.72 -6.28
C ARG A 136 10.74 10.60 -7.31
N SER A 137 9.43 10.44 -7.47
CA SER A 137 8.63 11.26 -8.38
C SER A 137 8.62 12.74 -7.97
N CYS A 138 8.47 13.04 -6.67
CA CYS A 138 8.59 14.41 -6.17
C CYS A 138 9.97 15.01 -6.48
N ARG A 139 11.05 14.25 -6.30
CA ARG A 139 12.41 14.72 -6.58
C ARG A 139 12.61 15.05 -8.06
N ARG A 140 12.04 14.26 -8.97
CA ARG A 140 12.10 14.50 -10.42
C ARG A 140 11.30 15.74 -10.83
N LEU A 141 10.13 15.94 -10.23
CA LEU A 141 9.25 17.07 -10.50
C LEU A 141 9.71 18.38 -9.85
N ARG A 142 10.55 18.31 -8.81
CA ARG A 142 10.95 19.45 -7.98
C ARG A 142 11.52 20.66 -8.75
N PRO A 143 12.37 20.49 -9.79
CA PRO A 143 12.91 21.63 -10.53
C PRO A 143 11.81 22.45 -11.21
N MET A 144 10.96 21.80 -12.00
CA MET A 144 9.81 22.43 -12.65
C MET A 144 8.84 23.05 -11.64
N TRP A 145 8.51 22.32 -10.57
CA TRP A 145 7.62 22.82 -9.53
C TRP A 145 8.17 24.09 -8.87
N ALA A 146 9.46 24.15 -8.55
CA ALA A 146 10.09 25.31 -7.94
C ALA A 146 10.00 26.57 -8.83
N ASP A 147 10.20 26.42 -10.15
CA ASP A 147 10.09 27.54 -11.09
C ASP A 147 8.63 28.02 -11.23
N LEU A 148 7.67 27.09 -11.23
CA LEU A 148 6.25 27.39 -11.34
C LEU A 148 5.71 28.13 -10.12
N ILE A 149 6.05 27.69 -8.90
CA ILE A 149 5.56 28.34 -7.67
C ILE A 149 6.19 29.73 -7.46
N VAL A 150 7.42 29.96 -7.95
CA VAL A 150 8.03 31.30 -7.94
C VAL A 150 7.26 32.24 -8.87
N SER A 151 6.79 31.73 -10.00
CA SER A 151 6.01 32.51 -10.99
C SER A 151 4.53 32.65 -10.63
N CYS A 152 4.01 31.75 -9.79
CA CYS A 152 2.59 31.67 -9.40
C CYS A 152 2.45 31.48 -7.87
N PRO A 153 2.87 32.45 -7.03
CA PRO A 153 2.89 32.28 -5.58
C PRO A 153 1.50 32.05 -4.98
N GLU A 154 0.44 32.54 -5.63
CA GLU A 154 -0.96 32.36 -5.19
C GLU A 154 -1.48 30.92 -5.25
N VAL A 155 -0.81 30.00 -5.95
CA VAL A 155 -1.23 28.57 -5.98
C VAL A 155 -0.64 27.77 -4.83
N VAL A 156 0.33 28.33 -4.11
CA VAL A 156 1.05 27.61 -3.06
C VAL A 156 0.10 27.40 -1.88
N LEU A 157 -0.22 26.14 -1.61
CA LEU A 157 -1.09 25.78 -0.49
C LEU A 157 -0.39 26.11 0.84
N GLY A 158 -1.13 26.42 1.90
CA GLY A 158 -0.55 26.82 3.19
C GLY A 158 0.51 25.85 3.73
N GLN A 159 1.44 26.33 4.56
CA GLN A 159 2.49 25.47 5.11
C GLN A 159 1.88 24.31 5.89
N PRO A 160 2.24 23.06 5.54
CA PRO A 160 1.68 21.91 6.20
C PRO A 160 2.43 21.65 7.50
N SER A 161 1.73 21.04 8.47
CA SER A 161 2.35 20.51 9.69
C SER A 161 3.58 19.67 9.38
N GLN A 162 4.59 19.69 10.25
CA GLN A 162 5.97 19.21 10.06
C GLN A 162 6.15 17.74 9.58
N ARG A 163 5.09 16.96 9.34
CA ARG A 163 5.17 15.54 8.93
C ARG A 163 4.07 15.15 7.92
N ILE A 164 4.16 15.63 6.67
CA ILE A 164 3.32 15.06 5.60
C ILE A 164 3.96 13.78 5.02
N SER A 165 3.14 12.75 4.79
CA SER A 165 3.55 11.55 4.06
C SER A 165 4.04 11.87 2.64
N PRO A 166 4.96 11.08 2.07
CA PRO A 166 5.43 11.27 0.69
C PRO A 166 4.30 11.34 -0.34
N ARG A 167 3.25 10.51 -0.19
CA ARG A 167 2.07 10.52 -1.06
C ARG A 167 1.31 11.84 -0.99
N ALA A 168 1.03 12.36 0.20
CA ALA A 168 0.31 13.62 0.33
C ALA A 168 1.14 14.82 -0.13
N ARG A 169 2.47 14.78 0.00
CA ARG A 169 3.37 15.75 -0.64
C ARG A 169 3.29 15.71 -2.16
N ALA A 170 3.28 14.50 -2.75
CA ALA A 170 3.16 14.33 -4.20
C ALA A 170 1.81 14.84 -4.72
N HIS A 171 0.72 14.55 -3.98
CA HIS A 171 -0.62 15.06 -4.28
C HIS A 171 -0.67 16.59 -4.28
N ARG A 172 -0.12 17.22 -3.24
CA ARG A 172 -0.02 18.67 -3.17
C ARG A 172 0.78 19.26 -4.33
N MET A 173 1.96 18.71 -4.61
CA MET A 173 2.80 19.16 -5.72
C MET A 173 2.04 19.07 -7.05
N CYS A 174 1.28 18.00 -7.24
CA CYS A 174 0.44 17.81 -8.42
C CYS A 174 -0.62 18.90 -8.56
N ILE A 175 -1.33 19.23 -7.47
CA ILE A 175 -2.34 20.30 -7.45
C ILE A 175 -1.69 21.64 -7.78
N GLU A 176 -0.61 22.00 -7.08
CA GLU A 176 0.08 23.28 -7.28
C GLU A 176 0.62 23.43 -8.72
N VAL A 177 1.13 22.36 -9.32
CA VAL A 177 1.53 22.35 -10.74
C VAL A 177 0.34 22.55 -11.66
N ARG A 178 -0.78 21.84 -11.43
CA ARG A 178 -1.99 21.96 -12.26
C ARG A 178 -2.64 23.34 -12.18
N ASP A 179 -2.67 23.92 -10.99
CA ASP A 179 -3.18 25.27 -10.78
C ASP A 179 -2.25 26.30 -11.43
N SER A 180 -0.93 26.11 -11.33
CA SER A 180 0.05 26.94 -12.04
C SER A 180 -0.16 26.88 -13.56
N ILE A 181 -0.34 25.68 -14.12
CA ILE A 181 -0.63 25.50 -15.56
C ILE A 181 -1.92 26.23 -15.95
N SER A 182 -2.97 26.13 -15.13
CA SER A 182 -4.24 26.82 -15.37
C SER A 182 -4.08 28.33 -15.36
N LEU A 183 -3.29 28.90 -14.44
CA LEU A 183 -3.03 30.34 -14.40
C LEU A 183 -2.15 30.81 -15.58
N LEU A 184 -1.13 30.02 -15.93
CA LEU A 184 -0.22 30.32 -17.03
C LEU A 184 -0.86 30.19 -18.41
N GLY A 185 -2.03 29.53 -18.52
CA GLY A 185 -2.79 29.45 -19.76
C GLY A 185 -3.11 30.82 -20.39
N ARG A 186 -3.18 31.90 -19.60
CA ARG A 186 -3.36 33.28 -20.11
C ARG A 186 -2.08 33.94 -20.64
N HIS A 187 -0.93 33.31 -20.47
CA HIS A 187 0.38 33.83 -20.88
C HIS A 187 1.03 32.98 -21.98
N LEU A 188 0.36 31.89 -22.39
CA LEU A 188 0.75 31.05 -23.51
C LEU A 188 0.52 31.77 -24.85
N ASP A 189 1.32 31.40 -25.85
CA ASP A 189 1.01 31.73 -27.25
C ASP A 189 -0.06 30.78 -27.80
N ALA A 190 -0.72 31.17 -28.89
CA ALA A 190 -1.86 30.43 -29.44
C ALA A 190 -1.47 29.08 -30.08
N ASP A 191 -0.19 28.89 -30.43
CA ASP A 191 0.28 27.74 -31.22
C ASP A 191 1.19 26.81 -30.40
N VAL A 192 0.62 26.17 -29.37
CA VAL A 192 1.36 25.26 -28.48
C VAL A 192 1.01 23.81 -28.78
N SER A 193 1.96 23.08 -29.37
CA SER A 193 1.90 21.63 -29.53
C SER A 193 2.23 20.89 -28.23
N ALA A 194 1.79 19.64 -28.09
CA ALA A 194 2.12 18.80 -26.93
C ALA A 194 3.63 18.56 -26.77
N ALA A 195 4.38 18.46 -27.88
CA ALA A 195 5.83 18.22 -27.88
C ALA A 195 6.65 19.43 -27.38
N SER A 196 6.05 20.63 -27.32
CA SER A 196 6.68 21.85 -26.83
C SER A 196 6.06 22.38 -25.54
N ALA A 197 5.20 21.60 -24.90
CA ALA A 197 4.39 22.05 -23.76
C ALA A 197 5.24 22.54 -22.56
N ALA A 198 6.36 21.86 -22.26
CA ALA A 198 7.25 22.25 -21.17
C ALA A 198 7.91 23.61 -21.42
N VAL A 199 8.43 23.81 -22.64
CA VAL A 199 9.08 25.07 -23.06
C VAL A 199 8.07 26.22 -23.09
N ALA A 200 6.89 25.99 -23.67
CA ALA A 200 5.83 26.99 -23.73
C ALA A 200 5.36 27.41 -22.33
N LEU A 201 5.28 26.45 -21.40
CA LEU A 201 4.91 26.73 -20.01
C LEU A 201 6.00 27.53 -19.28
N ALA A 202 7.27 27.20 -19.49
CA ALA A 202 8.40 27.95 -18.93
C ALA A 202 8.46 29.39 -19.47
N ASP A 203 8.23 29.58 -20.77
CA ASP A 203 8.17 30.92 -21.38
C ASP A 203 6.97 31.72 -20.86
N ALA A 204 5.81 31.08 -20.68
CA ALA A 204 4.63 31.71 -20.08
C ALA A 204 4.90 32.14 -18.62
N ALA A 205 5.57 31.29 -17.83
CA ALA A 205 5.99 31.61 -16.48
C ALA A 205 6.92 32.84 -16.45
N HIS A 206 7.88 32.92 -17.38
CA HIS A 206 8.79 34.05 -17.51
C HIS A 206 8.12 35.35 -17.96
N ARG A 207 7.14 35.27 -18.88
CA ARG A 207 6.33 36.44 -19.27
C ARG A 207 5.53 36.97 -18.09
N ARG A 208 4.94 36.06 -17.32
CA ARG A 208 4.17 36.42 -16.13
C ARG A 208 5.06 37.08 -15.07
N SER A 209 6.24 36.54 -14.78
CA SER A 209 7.16 37.12 -13.79
C SER A 209 7.69 38.50 -14.21
N ARG A 210 7.73 38.79 -15.52
CA ARG A 210 8.04 40.11 -16.08
C ARG A 210 6.86 41.09 -16.10
N GLY A 211 5.68 40.69 -15.63
CA GLY A 211 4.48 41.53 -15.61
C GLY A 211 3.86 41.76 -16.99
N CYS A 212 4.10 40.90 -17.97
CA CYS A 212 3.42 40.99 -19.26
C CYS A 212 1.90 40.84 -19.08
N PRO A 213 1.08 41.56 -19.86
CA PRO A 213 -0.38 41.50 -19.73
C PRO A 213 -0.92 40.12 -20.10
N ALA A 214 -1.93 39.68 -19.35
CA ALA A 214 -2.67 38.46 -19.64
C ALA A 214 -3.40 38.57 -20.99
N ARG A 215 -3.38 37.47 -21.76
CA ARG A 215 -4.06 37.32 -23.04
C ARG A 215 -5.29 36.42 -22.90
N ALA A 216 -5.95 36.14 -24.04
CA ALA A 216 -6.95 35.10 -24.12
C ALA A 216 -6.39 33.77 -23.59
N PHE A 217 -7.23 33.04 -22.86
CA PHE A 217 -6.82 31.77 -22.26
C PHE A 217 -6.60 30.72 -23.36
N THR A 218 -5.40 30.15 -23.38
CA THR A 218 -5.05 29.00 -24.22
C THR A 218 -4.90 27.77 -23.32
N ARG A 219 -5.58 26.68 -23.67
CA ARG A 219 -5.47 25.42 -22.93
C ARG A 219 -4.25 24.64 -23.41
N LEU A 220 -3.38 24.26 -22.49
CA LEU A 220 -2.27 23.36 -22.79
C LEU A 220 -2.80 21.94 -23.03
N PRO A 221 -2.38 21.22 -24.10
CA PRO A 221 -2.88 19.87 -24.43
C PRO A 221 -2.25 18.80 -23.53
N LEU A 222 -2.50 18.89 -22.22
CA LEU A 222 -2.09 17.91 -21.22
C LEU A 222 -3.26 17.00 -20.86
N ALA A 223 -3.08 15.69 -21.03
CA ALA A 223 -4.01 14.70 -20.52
C ALA A 223 -4.18 14.87 -19.01
N SER A 224 -5.39 14.65 -18.48
CA SER A 224 -5.67 14.59 -17.04
C SER A 224 -5.96 13.14 -16.67
N SER A 225 -5.50 12.68 -15.52
CA SER A 225 -5.85 11.37 -14.98
C SER A 225 -6.73 11.49 -13.72
N GLY A 226 -7.60 10.50 -13.50
CA GLY A 226 -8.35 10.36 -12.25
C GLY A 226 -7.55 9.71 -11.11
N ASP A 227 -6.37 9.16 -11.40
CA ASP A 227 -5.48 8.56 -10.40
C ASP A 227 -4.19 9.37 -10.23
N LEU A 228 -3.78 9.57 -8.98
CA LEU A 228 -2.60 10.35 -8.62
C LEU A 228 -1.31 9.78 -9.20
N LYS A 229 -1.17 8.45 -9.30
CA LYS A 229 0.06 7.83 -9.81
C LYS A 229 0.23 8.12 -11.30
N SER A 230 -0.84 7.92 -12.06
CA SER A 230 -0.89 8.23 -13.49
C SER A 230 -0.66 9.71 -13.76
N GLU A 231 -1.28 10.56 -12.95
CA GLU A 231 -1.16 12.01 -13.02
C GLU A 231 0.29 12.49 -12.77
N LEU A 232 0.96 11.95 -11.74
CA LEU A 232 2.38 12.19 -11.52
C LEU A 232 3.24 11.69 -12.69
N GLY A 233 2.85 10.59 -13.34
CA GLY A 233 3.51 10.09 -14.54
C GLY A 233 3.49 11.12 -15.67
N ILE A 234 2.32 11.69 -15.96
CA ILE A 234 2.14 12.73 -16.99
C ILE A 234 2.98 13.97 -16.68
N LEU A 235 2.91 14.48 -15.44
CA LEU A 235 3.69 15.64 -15.04
C LEU A 235 5.20 15.34 -15.03
N ALA A 236 5.61 14.13 -14.67
CA ALA A 236 7.01 13.73 -14.66
C ALA A 236 7.57 13.66 -16.08
N GLU A 237 6.78 13.19 -17.06
CA GLU A 237 7.15 13.27 -18.48
C GLU A 237 7.32 14.73 -18.91
N LEU A 238 6.37 15.62 -18.57
CA LEU A 238 6.49 17.06 -18.83
C LEU A 238 7.77 17.67 -18.24
N SER A 239 8.15 17.25 -17.02
CA SER A 239 9.34 17.77 -16.35
C SER A 239 10.67 17.36 -16.98
N LYS A 240 10.70 16.29 -17.80
CA LYS A 240 11.94 15.85 -18.46
C LYS A 240 12.45 16.88 -19.47
N ASP A 241 11.52 17.54 -20.15
CA ASP A 241 11.81 18.55 -21.17
C ASP A 241 11.80 19.98 -20.60
N TRP A 242 11.83 20.11 -19.25
CA TRP A 242 11.84 21.41 -18.60
C TRP A 242 13.16 22.15 -18.85
N PRO A 243 13.13 23.37 -19.43
CA PRO A 243 14.35 24.10 -19.70
C PRO A 243 15.02 24.53 -18.39
N PRO A 244 16.37 24.53 -18.31
CA PRO A 244 17.06 25.08 -17.16
C PRO A 244 16.75 26.58 -17.04
N SER A 245 16.52 27.04 -15.81
CA SER A 245 16.08 28.40 -15.43
C SER A 245 16.96 29.57 -15.92
N SER A 246 18.04 29.29 -16.66
CA SER A 246 19.01 30.27 -17.15
C SER A 246 18.90 30.61 -18.64
N LYS A 247 17.97 30.04 -19.41
CA LYS A 247 17.86 30.34 -20.86
C LYS A 247 16.43 30.66 -21.30
N PRO A 248 16.10 31.94 -21.59
CA PRO A 248 14.90 32.23 -22.37
C PRO A 248 15.00 31.55 -23.74
N SER A 249 13.91 30.91 -24.18
CA SER A 249 13.87 30.22 -25.46
C SER A 249 14.01 31.25 -26.59
N ARG A 250 14.93 31.01 -27.54
CA ARG A 250 15.18 31.90 -28.70
C ARG A 250 14.08 31.83 -29.77
N VAL A 251 12.96 31.18 -29.49
CA VAL A 251 11.94 30.86 -30.50
C VAL A 251 11.18 32.11 -30.95
N SER A 252 11.10 33.17 -30.13
CA SER A 252 10.39 34.41 -30.51
C SER A 252 11.23 35.43 -31.29
N GLU A 253 12.52 35.18 -31.57
CA GLU A 253 13.40 36.17 -32.20
C GLU A 253 13.42 36.09 -33.75
N LYS A 254 12.72 35.11 -34.35
CA LYS A 254 12.62 34.96 -35.81
C LYS A 254 11.29 35.44 -36.43
N ALA A 255 10.44 36.13 -35.67
CA ALA A 255 9.14 36.63 -36.15
C ALA A 255 8.98 38.15 -35.99
N ARG A 256 10.06 38.91 -36.19
CA ARG A 256 10.02 40.37 -36.34
C ARG A 256 10.77 40.80 -37.59
#